data_AF-A0A6B3H367-F1
#
_entry.id   AF-A0A6B3H367-F1
#
_cell.length_a   1.000
_cell.length_b   1.000
_cell.length_c   1.000
_cell.angle_alpha   90.00
_cell.angle_beta   90.00
_cell.angle_gamma   90.00
#
_symmetry.space_group_name_H-M   'P 1'
#
loop_
_entity.id
_entity.type
_entity.pdbx_description
1 polymer ?
#
loop_
_entity_poly.entity_id
_entity_poly.type
_entity_poly.pdbx_seq_one_letter_code
_entity_poly.pdbx_strand_id
1 'polypeptide(L)'
;ADITAAADRAYEEDILGQRTHGGITSHKVLKAEPVAVAGRTGYLVRWQVVTAKGPGGVVQSVAFPSEAGSGTPVIVRLAFDADRPELPVSLMDTITRSIRPIGDSATSGGVGASIGP
;
A
#
# COMPACT_ATOMS: atom_id res chain seq x y z
N ALA A 1 -2.98 1.80 -12.72
CA ALA A 1 -3.10 2.29 -11.32
C ALA A 1 -1.80 1.95 -10.59
N ASP A 2 -1.46 2.64 -9.49
CA ASP A 2 -0.20 2.37 -8.75
C ASP A 2 -0.06 0.91 -8.31
N ILE A 3 -1.16 0.30 -7.87
CA ILE A 3 -1.22 -1.10 -7.43
C ILE A 3 -0.70 -2.09 -8.48
N THR A 4 -0.87 -1.81 -9.77
CA THR A 4 -0.33 -2.64 -10.86
C THR A 4 1.19 -2.59 -10.83
N ALA A 5 1.78 -1.39 -10.79
CA ALA A 5 3.23 -1.23 -10.73
C ALA A 5 3.83 -1.79 -9.42
N ALA A 6 3.08 -1.74 -8.32
CA ALA A 6 3.46 -2.37 -7.07
C ALA A 6 3.49 -3.91 -7.19
N ALA A 7 2.47 -4.50 -7.84
CA ALA A 7 2.38 -5.93 -8.05
C ALA A 7 3.45 -6.41 -9.04
N ASP A 8 3.64 -5.71 -10.16
CA ASP A 8 4.62 -6.07 -11.18
C ASP A 8 6.04 -6.12 -10.59
N ARG A 9 6.40 -5.10 -9.79
CA ARG A 9 7.69 -5.04 -9.10
C ARG A 9 7.90 -6.17 -8.09
N ALA A 10 6.83 -6.68 -7.50
CA ALA A 10 6.89 -7.73 -6.49
C ALA A 10 6.86 -9.15 -7.10
N TYR A 11 6.05 -9.37 -8.14
CA TYR A 11 5.68 -10.72 -8.59
C TYR A 11 5.79 -10.96 -10.11
N GLU A 12 5.90 -9.91 -10.95
CA GLU A 12 5.99 -10.12 -12.40
C GLU A 12 7.43 -10.39 -12.83
N GLU A 13 8.28 -9.36 -12.73
CA GLU A 13 9.64 -9.37 -13.25
C GLU A 13 10.50 -8.42 -12.42
N ASP A 14 11.67 -8.89 -11.98
CA ASP A 14 12.60 -8.05 -11.22
C ASP A 14 13.39 -7.10 -12.13
N ILE A 15 14.23 -6.25 -11.51
CA ILE A 15 15.03 -5.27 -12.25
C ILE A 15 16.09 -5.89 -13.19
N LEU A 16 16.37 -7.19 -13.06
CA LEU A 16 17.30 -7.94 -13.89
C LEU A 16 16.59 -8.72 -15.00
N GLY A 17 15.26 -8.59 -15.11
CA GLY A 17 14.45 -9.31 -16.10
C GLY A 17 14.08 -10.73 -15.68
N GLN A 18 14.26 -11.09 -14.41
CA GLN A 18 13.98 -12.44 -13.92
C GLN A 18 12.56 -12.56 -13.38
N ARG A 19 11.90 -13.66 -13.75
CA ARG A 19 10.55 -14.01 -13.29
C ARG A 19 10.61 -15.07 -12.20
N THR A 20 11.07 -14.69 -11.01
CA THR A 20 11.26 -15.61 -9.88
C THR A 20 9.97 -16.32 -9.50
N HIS A 21 8.83 -15.61 -9.56
CA HIS A 21 7.49 -16.17 -9.32
C HIS A 21 6.80 -16.69 -10.59
N GLY A 22 7.50 -16.70 -11.73
CA GLY A 22 6.95 -17.08 -13.03
C GLY A 22 5.96 -16.07 -13.62
N GLY A 23 5.86 -14.87 -13.06
CA GLY A 23 4.90 -13.85 -13.47
C GLY A 23 3.55 -13.96 -12.75
N ILE A 24 2.76 -12.90 -12.85
CA ILE A 24 1.39 -12.78 -12.36
C ILE A 24 0.46 -13.41 -13.40
N THR A 25 -0.38 -14.35 -12.97
CA THR A 25 -1.39 -15.01 -13.82
C THR A 25 -2.77 -14.40 -13.63
N SER A 26 -3.08 -13.93 -12.42
CA SER A 26 -4.32 -13.21 -12.12
C SER A 26 -4.21 -12.44 -10.80
N HIS A 27 -5.19 -11.59 -10.52
CA HIS A 27 -5.34 -10.95 -9.22
C HIS A 27 -6.81 -10.85 -8.81
N LYS A 28 -7.05 -10.71 -7.51
CA LYS A 28 -8.37 -10.43 -6.93
C LYS A 28 -8.29 -9.17 -6.08
N VAL A 29 -9.20 -8.22 -6.30
CA VAL A 29 -9.33 -7.04 -5.45
C VAL A 29 -9.91 -7.45 -4.10
N LEU A 30 -9.17 -7.20 -3.03
CA LEU A 30 -9.59 -7.45 -1.64
C LEU A 30 -10.13 -6.17 -0.98
N LYS A 31 -9.52 -5.01 -1.27
CA LYS A 31 -9.95 -3.70 -0.78
C LYS A 31 -9.73 -2.62 -1.84
N ALA A 32 -10.63 -1.65 -1.89
CA ALA A 32 -10.51 -0.44 -2.67
C ALA A 32 -11.39 0.63 -2.00
N GLU A 33 -10.82 1.38 -1.05
CA GLU A 33 -11.60 2.28 -0.18
C GLU A 33 -10.79 3.47 0.34
N PRO A 34 -11.46 4.59 0.73
CA PRO A 34 -10.84 5.66 1.48
C PRO A 34 -10.31 5.18 2.84
N VAL A 35 -9.19 5.73 3.30
CA VAL A 35 -8.57 5.39 4.59
C VAL A 35 -7.99 6.63 5.25
N ALA A 36 -7.98 6.70 6.59
CA ALA A 36 -7.26 7.74 7.32
C ALA A 36 -5.79 7.33 7.54
N VAL A 37 -4.85 8.15 7.08
CA VAL A 37 -3.40 7.93 7.20
C VAL A 37 -2.76 9.25 7.59
N ALA A 38 -1.95 9.25 8.65
CA ALA A 38 -1.31 10.46 9.17
C ALA A 38 -2.28 11.65 9.37
N GLY A 39 -3.50 11.38 9.84
CA GLY A 39 -4.53 12.43 10.06
C GLY A 39 -5.22 12.94 8.79
N ARG A 40 -4.91 12.39 7.61
CA ARG A 40 -5.48 12.80 6.32
C ARG A 40 -6.20 11.65 5.63
N THR A 41 -7.15 12.00 4.76
CA THR A 41 -7.80 11.02 3.89
C THR A 41 -6.84 10.61 2.77
N GLY A 42 -6.53 9.33 2.72
CA GLY A 42 -5.89 8.65 1.61
C GLY A 42 -6.82 7.64 0.96
N TYR A 43 -6.27 6.85 0.03
CA TYR A 43 -6.97 5.79 -0.66
C TYR A 43 -6.13 4.52 -0.66
N LEU A 44 -6.73 3.40 -0.27
CA LEU A 44 -6.09 2.09 -0.19
C LEU A 44 -6.64 1.17 -1.27
N VAL A 45 -5.74 0.52 -2.00
CA VAL A 45 -6.07 -0.61 -2.87
C VAL A 45 -5.24 -1.82 -2.45
N ARG A 46 -5.90 -2.97 -2.27
CA ARG A 46 -5.25 -4.23 -1.89
C ARG A 46 -5.66 -5.35 -2.83
N TRP A 47 -4.69 -6.03 -3.41
CA TRP A 47 -4.86 -7.16 -4.31
C TRP A 47 -4.28 -8.42 -3.69
N GLN A 48 -4.98 -9.55 -3.87
CA GLN A 48 -4.37 -10.87 -3.79
C GLN A 48 -3.87 -11.23 -5.19
N VAL A 49 -2.60 -11.57 -5.31
CA VAL A 49 -1.93 -11.90 -6.57
C VAL A 49 -1.73 -13.40 -6.65
N VAL A 50 -2.06 -13.98 -7.81
CA VAL A 50 -1.77 -15.37 -8.14
C VAL A 50 -0.61 -15.38 -9.14
N THR A 51 0.42 -16.15 -8.84
CA THR A 51 1.62 -16.26 -9.67
C THR A 51 1.69 -17.63 -10.35
N ALA A 52 2.48 -17.75 -11.42
CA ALA A 52 2.65 -19.02 -12.11
C ALA A 52 3.45 -20.05 -11.28
N LYS A 53 4.31 -19.56 -10.38
CA LYS A 53 5.10 -20.36 -9.43
C LYS A 53 4.95 -19.82 -8.02
N GLY A 54 4.95 -20.72 -7.06
CA GLY A 54 4.84 -20.38 -5.64
C GLY A 54 3.40 -19.99 -5.24
N PRO A 55 3.23 -19.53 -4.00
CA PRO A 55 1.92 -19.32 -3.38
C PRO A 55 1.26 -17.99 -3.78
N GLY A 56 1.94 -17.13 -4.54
CA GLY A 56 1.54 -15.74 -4.76
C GLY A 56 1.66 -14.91 -3.49
N GLY A 57 0.85 -13.87 -3.38
CA GLY A 57 0.91 -12.97 -2.24
C GLY A 57 -0.17 -11.91 -2.21
N VAL A 58 -0.03 -10.96 -1.28
CA VAL A 58 -0.93 -9.82 -1.13
C VAL A 58 -0.13 -8.55 -1.32
N VAL A 59 -0.60 -7.69 -2.22
CA VAL A 59 -0.01 -6.40 -2.54
C VAL A 59 -0.97 -5.30 -2.12
N GLN A 60 -0.44 -4.24 -1.53
CA GLN A 60 -1.20 -3.06 -1.16
C GLN A 60 -0.50 -1.79 -1.62
N SER A 61 -1.26 -0.85 -2.16
CA SER A 61 -0.84 0.53 -2.38
C SER A 61 -1.76 1.47 -1.61
N VAL A 62 -1.17 2.40 -0.87
CA VAL A 62 -1.87 3.46 -0.16
C VAL A 62 -1.31 4.80 -0.60
N ALA A 63 -2.17 5.67 -1.12
CA ALA A 63 -1.81 7.02 -1.52
C ALA A 63 -2.47 8.04 -0.59
N PHE A 64 -1.71 9.00 -0.07
CA PHE A 64 -2.20 10.06 0.81
C PHE A 64 -1.31 11.31 0.68
N PRO A 65 -1.83 12.52 0.96
CA PRO A 65 -1.01 13.72 0.91
C PRO A 65 0.04 13.74 2.04
N SER A 66 1.27 14.18 1.73
CA SER A 66 2.28 14.49 2.75
C SER A 66 1.82 15.65 3.63
N GLU A 67 2.07 15.57 4.94
CA GLU A 67 1.87 16.70 5.85
C GLU A 67 3.04 17.70 5.79
N ALA A 68 4.25 17.24 5.44
CA ALA A 68 5.40 18.11 5.28
C ALA A 68 5.40 18.78 3.90
N GLY A 69 5.49 20.11 3.87
CA GLY A 69 5.72 20.90 2.66
C GLY A 69 4.48 21.09 1.78
N SER A 70 4.65 20.97 0.45
CA SER A 70 3.67 21.32 -0.58
C SER A 70 2.48 20.36 -0.74
N GLY A 71 2.28 19.41 0.17
CA GLY A 71 1.23 18.39 0.05
C GLY A 71 1.49 17.34 -1.04
N THR A 72 2.74 17.15 -1.45
CA THR A 72 3.13 16.15 -2.45
C THR A 72 2.59 14.76 -2.04
N PRO A 73 1.95 14.01 -2.96
CA PRO A 73 1.40 12.71 -2.63
C PRO A 73 2.50 11.72 -2.24
N VAL A 74 2.28 11.01 -1.14
CA VAL A 74 3.08 9.88 -0.69
C VAL A 74 2.35 8.60 -1.07
N ILE A 75 3.11 7.64 -1.60
CA ILE A 75 2.60 6.31 -1.93
C ILE A 75 3.40 5.29 -1.13
N VAL A 76 2.71 4.51 -0.31
CA VAL A 76 3.28 3.39 0.44
C VAL A 76 2.83 2.09 -0.22
N ARG A 77 3.80 1.28 -0.65
CA ARG A 77 3.58 -0.02 -1.28
C ARG A 77 4.06 -1.13 -0.35
N LEU A 78 3.21 -2.12 -0.13
CA LEU A 78 3.53 -3.32 0.65
C LEU A 78 3.27 -4.56 -0.21
N ALA A 79 4.11 -5.58 -0.09
CA ALA A 79 3.91 -6.89 -0.71
C ALA A 79 4.32 -7.97 0.30
N PHE A 80 3.39 -8.85 0.66
CA PHE A 80 3.62 -9.98 1.57
C PHE A 80 3.35 -11.29 0.84
N ASP A 81 4.30 -12.22 0.90
CA ASP A 81 4.15 -13.57 0.35
C ASP A 81 3.11 -14.37 1.15
N ALA A 82 2.30 -15.17 0.45
CA ALA A 82 1.20 -15.89 1.06
C ALA A 82 1.63 -17.08 1.95
N ASP A 83 2.86 -17.57 1.82
CA ASP A 83 3.44 -18.66 2.63
C ASP A 83 4.18 -18.18 3.89
N ARG A 84 3.98 -16.93 4.30
CA ARG A 84 4.60 -16.34 5.49
C ARG A 84 3.56 -16.11 6.59
N PRO A 85 3.32 -17.08 7.50
CA PRO A 85 2.36 -16.92 8.59
C PRO A 85 2.70 -15.76 9.54
N GLU A 86 3.97 -15.36 9.62
CA GLU A 86 4.45 -14.21 10.36
C GLU A 86 4.09 -12.85 9.72
N LEU A 87 3.61 -12.84 8.47
CA LEU A 87 3.17 -11.65 7.72
C LEU A 87 1.66 -11.69 7.43
N PRO A 88 0.78 -11.68 8.46
CA PRO A 88 -0.66 -11.73 8.22
C PRO A 88 -1.16 -10.45 7.53
N VAL A 89 -2.23 -10.56 6.75
CA VAL A 89 -2.85 -9.42 6.05
C VAL A 89 -3.24 -8.28 7.01
N SER A 90 -3.61 -8.60 8.26
CA SER A 90 -3.92 -7.61 9.31
C SER A 90 -2.71 -6.76 9.72
N LEU A 91 -1.49 -7.24 9.48
CA LEU A 91 -0.28 -6.45 9.70
C LEU A 91 -0.19 -5.30 8.68
N MET A 92 -0.66 -5.47 7.43
CA MET A 92 -0.73 -4.37 6.47
C MET A 92 -1.66 -3.24 6.96
N ASP A 93 -2.81 -3.60 7.54
CA ASP A 93 -3.73 -2.63 8.15
C ASP A 93 -3.08 -1.94 9.36
N THR A 94 -2.28 -2.67 10.14
CA THR A 94 -1.54 -2.12 11.29
C THR A 94 -0.44 -1.17 10.86
N ILE A 95 0.36 -1.52 9.84
CA ILE A 95 1.38 -0.63 9.26
C ILE A 95 0.72 0.65 8.75
N THR A 96 -0.36 0.53 7.98
CA THR A 96 -1.09 1.68 7.40
C THR A 96 -1.57 2.65 8.48
N ARG A 97 -2.21 2.14 9.54
CA ARG A 97 -2.70 2.95 10.67
C ARG A 97 -1.57 3.52 11.53
N SER A 98 -0.38 2.94 11.50
CA SER A 98 0.77 3.37 12.30
C SER A 98 1.64 4.43 11.61
N ILE A 99 1.36 4.77 10.35
CA ILE A 99 2.04 5.87 9.66
C ILE A 99 1.77 7.18 10.43
N ARG A 100 2.84 7.94 10.71
CA ARG A 100 2.80 9.22 11.40
C ARG A 100 3.50 10.29 10.56
N PRO A 101 3.01 11.54 10.61
CA PRO A 101 3.73 12.66 10.04
C PRO A 101 5.02 12.91 10.81
N ILE A 102 6.01 13.51 10.15
CA ILE A 102 7.25 13.98 10.78
C ILE A 102 7.14 15.50 10.93
N GLY A 103 7.26 15.99 12.17
CA GLY A 103 7.13 17.40 12.53
C GLY A 103 5.97 17.64 13.50
N ASP A 104 6.22 18.40 14.57
CA ASP A 104 5.16 18.83 15.48
C ASP A 104 4.17 19.72 14.72
N SER A 105 2.90 19.33 14.69
CA SER A 105 1.83 20.26 14.34
C SER A 105 0.62 20.04 15.23
N ALA A 106 0.82 20.50 16.47
CA ALA A 106 -0.16 21.33 17.16
C ALA A 106 -0.34 22.73 16.50
N THR A 107 0.08 22.94 15.24
CA THR A 107 -0.07 24.24 14.56
C THR A 107 -0.76 24.09 13.22
N SER A 108 -2.07 24.31 13.25
CA SER A 108 -2.87 25.05 12.28
C SER A 108 -2.19 25.36 10.92
N GLY A 109 -2.47 24.51 9.93
CA GLY A 109 -2.12 24.73 8.53
C GLY A 109 -3.04 23.90 7.64
N GLY A 110 -4.30 24.33 7.54
CA GLY A 110 -5.35 23.60 6.85
C GLY A 110 -5.16 23.53 5.33
N VAL A 111 -5.36 22.32 4.78
CA VAL A 111 -6.08 22.04 3.52
C VAL A 111 -6.61 20.61 3.62
N GLY A 112 -7.92 20.42 3.84
CA GLY A 112 -8.57 19.09 3.79
C GLY A 112 -9.34 18.71 5.05
N ALA A 113 -10.62 18.38 4.86
CA ALA A 113 -11.61 18.13 5.89
C ALA A 113 -11.22 16.94 6.79
N SER A 114 -10.98 17.24 8.06
CA SER A 114 -11.02 16.27 9.15
C SER A 114 -12.44 15.73 9.29
N ILE A 115 -12.64 14.43 9.09
CA ILE A 115 -13.89 13.77 9.49
C ILE A 115 -13.73 13.31 10.95
N GLY A 116 -14.71 13.65 11.78
CA GLY A 116 -14.96 13.03 13.09
C GLY A 116 -16.45 12.73 13.25
N PRO A 117 -16.91 12.09 14.35
CA PRO A 117 -16.15 11.41 15.41
C PRO A 117 -15.95 9.91 15.16
#